data_AF-A0A225UWS9-F1
#
_entry.id   AF-A0A225UWS9-F1
#
_cell.length_a   1.000
_cell.length_b   1.000
_cell.length_c   1.000
_cell.angle_alpha   90.00
_cell.angle_beta   90.00
_cell.angle_gamma   90.00
#
_symmetry.space_group_name_H-M   'P 1'
#
loop_
_entity.id
_entity.type
_entity.pdbx_description
1 polymer ?
#
loop_
_entity_poly.entity_id
_entity_poly.type
_entity_poly.pdbx_seq_one_letter_code
_entity_poly.pdbx_strand_id
1 'polypeptide(L)'
;MPLQSKGVTHPTYYSLVPAQPLPLVDLSKSLRGRLLPPKIHTYIRRKYLKHYRSIILAAVASYCLNVSVPLVEARMGRTIAVLAAILWIPIGLGSVTTLRYDIVRLVSRTFDFWFFSTITTIITITMSMYLGDLRSVRMLIDWIGYHHVVFVDAHVLGLKSLTFFLLATIFSVTVVFVWIILGKVDGGSTFTIVKYQNRHRSFELSGIDVIGNCVVSLGFLLAKIVFRRRKILRVKTKRSSAIVEYVITCENSETKTSSCWVTCGGLILSQIPLIHGPGRSEGIADSEKLELVVCCIGLSCTAIFTSFFVVFYQRQLLKLLFTSFDFAFYSFQVTVTDVGVCILYSWDIARCLMVLSWWFWAQWVFTLDALTPSTRYMLKLRIRFAAPVLCILLLDHLVIIYRIFFNSETL
;
A
#
# COMPACT_ATOMS: atom_id res chain seq x y z
N MET A 1 -57.72 -28.34 11.04
CA MET A 1 -56.45 -28.22 10.28
C MET A 1 -56.48 -26.92 9.48
N PRO A 2 -55.70 -25.88 9.83
CA PRO A 2 -55.50 -24.74 8.95
C PRO A 2 -54.33 -25.02 7.99
N LEU A 3 -54.52 -24.69 6.71
CA LEU A 3 -53.50 -24.77 5.67
C LEU A 3 -52.34 -23.79 5.96
N GLN A 4 -51.12 -24.31 5.92
CA GLN A 4 -49.89 -23.53 5.90
C GLN A 4 -49.91 -22.54 4.72
N SER A 5 -49.83 -21.25 5.03
CA SER A 5 -49.55 -20.20 4.05
C SER A 5 -48.16 -20.44 3.45
N LYS A 6 -48.11 -20.86 2.19
CA LYS A 6 -46.89 -20.83 1.37
C LYS A 6 -46.30 -19.41 1.44
N GLY A 7 -45.05 -19.33 1.90
CA GLY A 7 -44.30 -18.09 1.98
C GLY A 7 -44.29 -17.39 0.62
N VAL A 8 -44.88 -16.20 0.60
CA VAL A 8 -44.83 -15.29 -0.55
C VAL A 8 -43.38 -14.83 -0.70
N THR A 9 -42.67 -15.39 -1.67
CA THR A 9 -41.38 -14.85 -2.12
C THR A 9 -41.67 -13.52 -2.80
N HIS A 10 -41.40 -12.41 -2.10
CA HIS A 10 -41.45 -11.08 -2.72
C HIS A 10 -40.49 -11.05 -3.92
N PRO A 11 -40.96 -10.73 -5.13
CA PRO A 11 -40.08 -10.58 -6.28
C PRO A 11 -39.12 -9.41 -6.03
N THR A 12 -37.82 -9.67 -6.15
CA THR A 12 -36.79 -8.62 -6.06
C THR A 12 -36.92 -7.71 -7.28
N TYR A 13 -37.40 -6.49 -7.09
CA TYR A 13 -37.47 -5.49 -8.16
C TYR A 13 -36.12 -4.79 -8.30
N TYR A 14 -35.47 -4.97 -9.45
CA TYR A 14 -34.28 -4.20 -9.80
C TYR A 14 -34.73 -2.93 -10.53
N SER A 15 -34.54 -1.76 -9.89
CA SER A 15 -34.79 -0.47 -10.54
C SER A 15 -33.49 0.09 -11.10
N LEU A 16 -33.51 0.49 -12.37
CA LEU A 16 -32.40 1.22 -12.98
C LEU A 16 -32.46 2.66 -12.50
N VAL A 17 -31.72 2.96 -11.44
CA VAL A 17 -31.60 4.33 -10.93
C VAL A 17 -30.44 5.00 -11.68
N PRO A 18 -30.64 6.18 -12.30
CA PRO A 18 -29.53 6.95 -12.83
C PRO A 18 -28.52 7.19 -11.69
N ALA A 19 -27.25 6.91 -11.94
CA ALA A 19 -26.20 7.10 -10.96
C ALA A 19 -26.28 8.53 -10.40
N GLN A 20 -26.14 8.69 -9.06
CA GLN A 20 -26.09 10.01 -8.46
C GLN A 20 -25.09 10.88 -9.23
N PRO A 21 -25.42 12.14 -9.55
CA PRO A 21 -24.53 12.99 -10.32
C PRO A 21 -23.19 13.02 -9.60
N LEU A 22 -22.12 12.68 -10.32
CA LEU A 22 -20.77 12.71 -9.76
C LEU A 22 -20.57 14.08 -9.09
N PRO A 23 -19.89 14.13 -7.93
CA PRO A 23 -19.62 15.40 -7.27
C PRO A 23 -19.01 16.36 -8.30
N LEU A 24 -19.65 17.52 -8.48
CA LEU A 24 -19.21 18.51 -9.46
C LEU A 24 -17.79 18.96 -9.08
N VAL A 25 -16.80 18.42 -9.80
CA VAL A 25 -15.40 18.78 -9.64
C VAL A 25 -15.17 20.06 -10.43
N ASP A 26 -14.91 21.16 -9.74
CA ASP A 26 -14.66 22.44 -10.37
C ASP A 26 -13.19 22.53 -10.79
N LEU A 27 -12.93 22.16 -12.05
CA LEU A 27 -11.59 22.12 -12.63
C LEU A 27 -10.96 23.53 -12.81
N SER A 28 -11.74 24.60 -12.59
CA SER A 28 -11.25 25.98 -12.66
C SER A 28 -10.48 26.40 -11.40
N LYS A 29 -10.69 25.72 -10.26
CA LYS A 29 -10.05 26.02 -8.98
C LYS A 29 -8.67 25.38 -8.89
N SER A 30 -7.64 26.16 -9.25
CA SER A 30 -6.25 25.78 -8.95
C SER A 30 -5.93 25.95 -7.47
N LEU A 31 -5.04 25.11 -6.94
CA LEU A 31 -4.51 25.22 -5.58
C LEU A 31 -3.96 26.64 -5.32
N ARG A 32 -3.29 27.20 -6.32
CA ARG A 32 -2.75 28.57 -6.31
C ARG A 32 -3.82 29.65 -6.25
N GLY A 33 -4.95 29.49 -6.95
CA GLY A 33 -6.04 30.47 -6.93
C GLY A 33 -6.68 30.61 -5.55
N ARG A 34 -6.51 29.61 -4.69
CA ARG A 34 -7.00 29.63 -3.31
C ARG A 34 -5.93 30.07 -2.30
N LEU A 35 -4.67 29.70 -2.51
CA LEU A 35 -3.56 30.06 -1.60
C LEU A 35 -3.00 31.47 -1.81
N LEU A 36 -3.04 32.01 -3.03
CA LEU A 36 -2.34 33.24 -3.38
C LEU A 36 -3.30 34.34 -3.89
N PRO A 37 -3.08 35.61 -3.53
CA PRO A 37 -3.83 36.74 -4.07
C PRO A 37 -3.78 36.82 -5.62
N PRO A 38 -4.85 37.29 -6.28
CA PRO A 38 -4.98 37.25 -7.74
C PRO A 38 -3.91 38.06 -8.50
N LYS A 39 -3.40 39.14 -7.89
CA LYS A 39 -2.31 39.99 -8.44
C LYS A 39 -0.97 39.24 -8.48
N ILE A 40 -0.64 38.52 -7.40
CA ILE A 40 0.60 37.74 -7.29
C ILE A 40 0.54 36.53 -8.23
N HIS A 41 -0.63 35.89 -8.33
CA HIS A 41 -0.84 34.80 -9.28
C HIS A 41 -0.64 35.24 -10.74
N THR A 42 -1.20 36.36 -11.18
CA THR A 42 -1.02 36.78 -12.59
C THR A 42 0.43 37.15 -12.90
N TYR A 43 1.13 37.79 -11.96
CA TYR A 43 2.55 38.12 -12.09
C TYR A 43 3.44 36.88 -12.23
N ILE A 44 3.37 35.94 -11.29
CA ILE A 44 4.19 34.72 -11.29
C ILE A 44 3.92 33.89 -12.56
N ARG A 45 2.67 33.84 -13.04
CA ARG A 45 2.30 33.07 -14.24
C ARG A 45 2.96 33.63 -15.49
N ARG A 46 2.93 34.97 -15.66
CA ARG A 46 3.57 35.64 -16.80
C ARG A 46 5.09 35.42 -16.80
N LYS A 47 5.74 35.54 -15.64
CA LYS A 47 7.18 35.29 -15.50
C LYS A 47 7.56 33.83 -15.76
N TYR A 48 6.78 32.88 -15.24
CA TYR A 48 6.99 31.44 -15.44
C TYR A 48 6.85 31.05 -16.92
N LEU A 49 5.82 31.55 -17.60
CA LEU A 49 5.64 31.29 -19.05
C LEU A 49 6.75 31.90 -19.89
N LYS A 50 7.21 33.12 -19.57
CA LYS A 50 8.30 33.78 -20.30
C LYS A 50 9.63 33.01 -20.21
N HIS A 51 9.92 32.37 -19.07
CA HIS A 51 11.19 31.66 -18.83
C HIS A 51 11.02 30.14 -18.77
N TYR A 52 9.92 29.60 -19.31
CA TYR A 52 9.57 28.19 -19.18
C TYR A 52 10.67 27.25 -19.71
N ARG A 53 11.29 27.59 -20.85
CA ARG A 53 12.39 26.79 -21.44
C ARG A 53 13.62 26.74 -20.52
N SER A 54 14.02 27.87 -19.96
CA SER A 54 15.16 27.95 -19.03
C SER A 54 14.88 27.19 -17.74
N ILE A 55 13.64 27.24 -17.23
CA ILE A 55 13.22 26.48 -16.05
C ILE A 55 13.27 24.97 -16.31
N ILE A 56 12.84 24.51 -17.50
CA ILE A 56 12.96 23.09 -17.87
C ILE A 56 14.43 22.68 -17.97
N LEU A 57 15.27 23.48 -18.63
CA LEU A 57 16.70 23.17 -18.76
C LEU A 57 17.38 23.08 -17.38
N ALA A 58 17.08 24.01 -16.48
CA ALA A 58 17.55 23.97 -15.10
C ALA A 58 17.05 22.72 -14.35
N ALA A 59 15.80 22.32 -14.57
CA ALA A 59 15.25 21.10 -13.98
C ALA A 59 15.91 19.82 -14.49
N VAL A 60 16.17 19.73 -15.81
CA VAL A 60 16.90 18.60 -16.40
C VAL A 60 18.32 18.54 -15.84
N ALA A 61 19.02 19.68 -15.79
CA ALA A 61 20.35 19.77 -15.20
C ALA A 61 20.35 19.36 -13.72
N SER A 62 19.41 19.85 -12.92
CA SER A 62 19.21 19.41 -11.53
C SER A 62 19.02 17.91 -11.42
N TYR A 63 18.21 17.31 -12.30
CA TYR A 63 17.96 15.88 -12.32
C TYR A 63 19.23 15.07 -12.60
N CYS A 64 20.02 15.49 -13.60
CA CYS A 64 21.30 14.87 -13.91
C CYS A 64 22.26 14.96 -12.72
N LEU A 65 22.37 16.15 -12.11
CA LEU A 65 23.21 16.35 -10.92
C LEU A 65 22.76 15.46 -9.77
N ASN A 66 21.46 15.33 -9.51
CA ASN A 66 20.91 14.45 -8.46
C ASN A 66 21.27 12.97 -8.69
N VAL A 67 21.25 12.49 -9.93
CA VAL A 67 21.69 11.11 -10.26
C VAL A 67 23.18 10.94 -10.01
N SER A 68 23.98 11.99 -10.23
CA SER A 68 25.43 11.98 -10.00
C SER A 68 25.83 12.04 -8.53
N VAL A 69 25.03 12.63 -7.64
CA VAL A 69 25.34 12.77 -6.20
C VAL A 69 25.86 11.48 -5.52
N PRO A 70 25.22 10.30 -5.66
CA PRO A 70 25.73 9.06 -5.06
C PRO A 70 26.95 8.46 -5.78
N LEU A 71 27.24 8.90 -7.01
CA LEU A 71 28.31 8.35 -7.84
C LEU A 71 29.67 9.02 -7.61
N VAL A 72 29.67 10.17 -6.94
CA VAL A 72 30.87 11.00 -6.69
C VAL A 72 31.28 10.95 -5.24
N GLU A 73 32.54 11.31 -4.98
CA GLU A 73 33.10 11.42 -3.64
C GLU A 73 32.27 12.36 -2.74
N ALA A 74 32.18 12.03 -1.44
CA ALA A 74 31.34 12.75 -0.47
C ALA A 74 31.54 14.28 -0.44
N ARG A 75 32.77 14.77 -0.66
CA ARG A 75 33.04 16.22 -0.71
C ARG A 75 32.38 16.89 -1.90
N MET A 76 32.50 16.32 -3.10
CA MET A 76 31.86 16.84 -4.32
C MET A 76 30.34 16.61 -4.28
N GLY A 77 29.90 15.46 -3.74
CA GLY A 77 28.48 15.14 -3.62
C GLY A 77 27.72 16.17 -2.77
N ARG A 78 28.35 16.70 -1.71
CA ARG A 78 27.73 17.76 -0.86
C ARG A 78 27.45 19.04 -1.62
N THR A 79 28.41 19.54 -2.42
CA THR A 79 28.22 20.78 -3.19
C THR A 79 27.24 20.57 -4.35
N ILE A 80 27.33 19.43 -5.03
CA ILE A 80 26.43 19.06 -6.14
C ILE A 80 25.00 18.93 -5.64
N ALA A 81 24.76 18.34 -4.47
CA ALA A 81 23.42 18.20 -3.89
C ALA A 81 22.76 19.56 -3.63
N VAL A 82 23.50 20.52 -3.06
CA VAL A 82 22.98 21.88 -2.80
C VAL A 82 22.71 22.62 -4.11
N LEU A 83 23.62 22.53 -5.09
CA LEU A 83 23.42 23.13 -6.40
C LEU A 83 22.19 22.54 -7.10
N ALA A 84 22.05 21.21 -7.08
CA ALA A 84 20.88 20.53 -7.64
C ALA A 84 19.58 20.98 -6.97
N ALA A 85 19.58 21.19 -5.65
CA ALA A 85 18.45 21.74 -4.91
C ALA A 85 18.04 23.13 -5.42
N ILE A 86 19.01 24.04 -5.54
CA ILE A 86 18.76 25.41 -5.99
C ILE A 86 18.18 25.41 -7.41
N LEU A 87 18.72 24.59 -8.31
CA LEU A 87 18.20 24.47 -9.68
C LEU A 87 16.80 23.85 -9.75
N TRP A 88 16.42 23.03 -8.76
CA TRP A 88 15.12 22.37 -8.72
C TRP A 88 13.98 23.27 -8.21
N ILE A 89 14.26 24.16 -7.26
CA ILE A 89 13.24 25.02 -6.60
C ILE A 89 12.26 25.68 -7.57
N PRO A 90 12.70 26.32 -8.69
CA PRO A 90 11.78 26.98 -9.61
C PRO A 90 10.74 26.04 -10.23
N ILE A 91 11.14 24.81 -10.59
CA ILE A 91 10.20 23.83 -11.15
C ILE A 91 9.33 23.19 -10.07
N GLY A 92 9.90 22.93 -8.88
CA GLY A 92 9.15 22.39 -7.74
C GLY A 92 8.00 23.31 -7.34
N LEU A 93 8.31 24.58 -7.07
CA LEU A 93 7.30 25.59 -6.74
C LEU A 93 6.32 25.82 -7.90
N GLY A 94 6.82 25.93 -9.13
CA GLY A 94 5.98 26.06 -10.31
C GLY A 94 4.96 24.92 -10.42
N SER A 95 5.41 23.70 -10.22
CA SER A 95 4.61 22.49 -10.37
C SER A 95 3.52 22.38 -9.29
N VAL A 96 3.81 22.64 -8.01
CA VAL A 96 2.79 22.68 -6.93
C VAL A 96 1.67 23.66 -7.28
N THR A 97 2.03 24.80 -7.86
CA THR A 97 1.04 25.83 -8.19
C THR A 97 0.08 25.46 -9.33
N THR A 98 0.41 24.44 -10.13
CA THR A 98 -0.43 24.00 -11.26
C THR A 98 -1.43 22.90 -10.90
N LEU A 99 -1.40 22.41 -9.66
CA LEU A 99 -2.30 21.37 -9.20
C LEU A 99 -3.74 21.88 -9.04
N ARG A 100 -4.72 21.08 -9.45
CA ARG A 100 -6.15 21.35 -9.20
C ARG A 100 -6.53 20.98 -7.77
N TYR A 101 -7.11 21.92 -7.02
CA TYR A 101 -7.37 21.74 -5.58
C TYR A 101 -8.32 20.57 -5.30
N ASP A 102 -9.43 20.47 -6.02
CA ASP A 102 -10.45 19.45 -5.77
C ASP A 102 -9.92 18.04 -6.07
N ILE A 103 -9.09 17.89 -7.10
CA ILE A 103 -8.44 16.60 -7.42
C ILE A 103 -7.41 16.24 -6.34
N VAL A 104 -6.58 17.20 -5.90
CA VAL A 104 -5.64 16.97 -4.78
C VAL A 104 -6.39 16.53 -3.54
N ARG A 105 -7.46 17.23 -3.16
CA ARG A 105 -8.29 16.87 -2.00
C ARG A 105 -8.90 15.48 -2.13
N LEU A 106 -9.34 15.09 -3.33
CA LEU A 106 -9.88 13.76 -3.60
C LEU A 106 -8.80 12.68 -3.46
N VAL A 107 -7.64 12.88 -4.08
CA VAL A 107 -6.50 11.95 -4.02
C VAL A 107 -5.97 11.81 -2.60
N SER A 108 -5.82 12.90 -1.84
CA SER A 108 -5.33 12.87 -0.46
C SER A 108 -6.28 12.21 0.54
N ARG A 109 -7.53 11.91 0.15
CA ARG A 109 -8.46 11.12 0.98
C ARG A 109 -8.36 9.62 0.72
N THR A 110 -7.62 9.20 -0.30
CA THR A 110 -7.47 7.78 -0.63
C THR A 110 -6.38 7.13 0.22
N PHE A 111 -6.57 5.85 0.54
CA PHE A 111 -5.55 5.04 1.22
C PHE A 111 -4.25 4.98 0.40
N ASP A 112 -4.35 4.83 -0.93
CA ASP A 112 -3.22 4.76 -1.85
C ASP A 112 -2.25 5.95 -1.69
N PHE A 113 -2.78 7.17 -1.46
CA PHE A 113 -1.96 8.37 -1.24
C PHE A 113 -1.16 8.28 0.05
N TRP A 114 -1.82 7.94 1.17
CA TRP A 114 -1.15 7.85 2.47
C TRP A 114 -0.14 6.72 2.51
N PHE A 115 -0.47 5.56 1.93
CA PHE A 115 0.46 4.45 1.83
C PHE A 115 1.73 4.85 1.06
N PHE A 116 1.58 5.49 -0.10
CA PHE A 116 2.71 6.00 -0.88
C PHE A 116 3.51 7.08 -0.12
N SER A 117 2.82 8.01 0.54
CA SER A 117 3.44 9.09 1.32
C SER A 117 4.26 8.54 2.49
N THR A 118 3.73 7.56 3.23
CA THR A 118 4.43 6.89 4.33
C THR A 118 5.68 6.17 3.83
N ILE A 119 5.58 5.37 2.76
CA ILE A 119 6.75 4.65 2.20
C ILE A 119 7.84 5.63 1.76
N THR A 120 7.48 6.66 1.00
CA THR A 120 8.47 7.64 0.52
C THR A 120 9.07 8.48 1.64
N THR A 121 8.31 8.75 2.71
CA THR A 121 8.82 9.42 3.91
C THR A 121 9.80 8.51 4.67
N ILE A 122 9.49 7.22 4.84
CA ILE A 122 10.41 6.25 5.44
C ILE A 122 11.71 6.19 4.63
N ILE A 123 11.65 6.07 3.30
CA ILE A 123 12.85 6.09 2.42
C ILE A 123 13.65 7.37 2.64
N THR A 124 12.98 8.52 2.69
CA THR A 124 13.64 9.82 2.84
C THR A 124 14.37 9.92 4.18
N ILE A 125 13.72 9.51 5.27
CA ILE A 125 14.30 9.53 6.61
C ILE A 125 15.46 8.55 6.70
N THR A 126 15.26 7.28 6.32
CA THR A 126 16.30 6.25 6.44
C THR A 126 17.50 6.52 5.53
N MET A 127 17.29 7.01 4.31
CA MET A 127 18.37 7.46 3.43
C MET A 127 19.10 8.69 3.97
N SER A 128 18.38 9.63 4.60
CA SER A 128 19.01 10.80 5.21
C SER A 128 19.88 10.40 6.40
N MET A 129 19.41 9.47 7.23
CA MET A 129 20.21 8.85 8.30
C MET A 129 21.43 8.12 7.73
N TYR A 130 21.26 7.33 6.66
CA TYR A 130 22.34 6.59 6.02
C TYR A 130 23.45 7.53 5.49
N LEU A 131 23.06 8.62 4.84
CA LEU A 131 24.02 9.58 4.26
C LEU A 131 24.69 10.49 5.30
N GLY A 132 24.03 10.79 6.43
CA GLY A 132 24.59 11.57 7.55
C GLY A 132 25.02 13.02 7.25
N ASP A 133 24.95 13.46 5.99
CA ASP A 133 25.55 14.69 5.48
C ASP A 133 24.54 15.61 4.76
N LEU A 134 25.01 16.76 4.24
CA LEU A 134 24.26 17.64 3.33
C LEU A 134 23.73 16.95 2.06
N ARG A 135 24.21 15.76 1.72
CA ARG A 135 23.66 14.94 0.63
C ARG A 135 22.19 14.55 0.89
N SER A 136 21.75 14.56 2.15
CA SER A 136 20.35 14.36 2.55
C SER A 136 19.38 15.41 1.97
N VAL A 137 19.85 16.61 1.61
CA VAL A 137 19.03 17.63 0.92
C VAL A 137 18.43 17.07 -0.37
N ARG A 138 19.15 16.19 -1.07
CA ARG A 138 18.66 15.47 -2.25
C ARG A 138 17.41 14.65 -1.93
N MET A 139 17.37 13.97 -0.79
CA MET A 139 16.25 13.13 -0.39
C MET A 139 14.97 13.96 -0.21
N LEU A 140 15.07 15.19 0.30
CA LEU A 140 13.93 16.10 0.41
C LEU A 140 13.39 16.51 -0.97
N ILE A 141 14.26 16.78 -1.94
CA ILE A 141 13.86 17.07 -3.32
C ILE A 141 13.12 15.88 -3.92
N ASP A 142 13.71 14.68 -3.78
CA ASP A 142 13.12 13.43 -4.27
C ASP A 142 11.77 13.18 -3.61
N TRP A 143 11.63 13.43 -2.30
CA TRP A 143 10.38 13.32 -1.55
C TRP A 143 9.26 14.20 -2.14
N ILE A 144 9.54 15.47 -2.41
CA ILE A 144 8.56 16.36 -3.04
C ILE A 144 8.27 15.89 -4.48
N GLY A 145 9.30 15.48 -5.22
CA GLY A 145 9.18 14.92 -6.56
C GLY A 145 8.28 13.69 -6.64
N TYR A 146 8.41 12.75 -5.70
CA TYR A 146 7.54 11.58 -5.60
C TYR A 146 6.08 11.97 -5.35
N HIS A 147 5.83 12.94 -4.48
CA HIS A 147 4.46 13.43 -4.24
C HIS A 147 3.85 14.08 -5.49
N HIS A 148 4.65 14.78 -6.29
CA HIS A 148 4.19 15.31 -7.58
C HIS A 148 3.79 14.20 -8.55
N VAL A 149 4.49 13.05 -8.52
CA VAL A 149 4.14 11.88 -9.33
C VAL A 149 2.80 11.27 -8.89
N VAL A 150 2.43 11.31 -7.61
CA VAL A 150 1.11 10.85 -7.15
C VAL A 150 0.01 11.81 -7.62
N PHE A 151 0.28 13.12 -7.59
CA PHE A 151 -0.65 14.13 -8.07
C PHE A 151 -0.65 14.31 -9.60
N VAL A 152 -0.12 13.34 -10.34
CA VAL A 152 -0.04 13.37 -11.80
C VAL A 152 -1.40 13.51 -12.49
N ASP A 153 -2.48 13.04 -11.85
CA ASP A 153 -3.86 13.17 -12.36
C ASP A 153 -4.49 14.54 -12.02
N ALA A 154 -3.92 15.27 -11.06
CA ALA A 154 -4.29 16.64 -10.72
C ALA A 154 -3.57 17.70 -11.58
N HIS A 155 -2.53 17.29 -12.31
CA HIS A 155 -1.77 18.18 -13.19
C HIS A 155 -2.52 18.47 -14.49
N VAL A 156 -2.57 19.77 -14.83
CA VAL A 156 -3.12 20.27 -16.10
C VAL A 156 -2.08 20.18 -17.24
N LEU A 157 -0.80 20.03 -16.90
CA LEU A 157 0.31 19.99 -17.86
C LEU A 157 0.42 18.61 -18.54
N GLY A 158 0.78 18.61 -19.83
CA GLY A 158 0.65 17.46 -20.73
C GLY A 158 1.25 16.14 -20.23
N LEU A 159 0.44 15.07 -20.38
CA LEU A 159 0.72 13.69 -19.96
C LEU A 159 2.10 13.14 -20.39
N LYS A 160 2.65 13.62 -21.52
CA LYS A 160 3.94 13.17 -22.05
C LYS A 160 5.11 13.57 -21.14
N SER A 161 5.16 14.83 -20.68
CA SER A 161 6.26 15.33 -19.84
C SER A 161 6.31 14.60 -18.49
N LEU A 162 5.15 14.33 -17.89
CA LEU A 162 5.04 13.59 -16.63
C LEU A 162 5.52 12.14 -16.75
N THR A 163 5.36 11.52 -17.93
CA THR A 163 5.86 10.16 -18.17
C THR A 163 7.39 10.13 -18.21
N PHE A 164 8.03 11.13 -18.82
CA PHE A 164 9.49 11.26 -18.79
C PHE A 164 10.01 11.47 -17.38
N PHE A 165 9.36 12.32 -16.57
CA PHE A 165 9.73 12.49 -15.17
C PHE A 165 9.60 11.19 -14.38
N LEU A 166 8.52 10.44 -14.55
CA LEU A 166 8.34 9.15 -13.87
C LEU A 166 9.42 8.13 -14.26
N LEU A 167 9.78 8.05 -15.55
CA LEU A 167 10.87 7.17 -16.02
C LEU A 167 12.23 7.60 -15.45
N ALA A 168 12.52 8.90 -15.46
CA ALA A 168 13.75 9.44 -14.88
C ALA A 168 13.83 9.17 -13.37
N THR A 169 12.70 9.25 -12.67
CA THR A 169 12.59 8.91 -11.24
C THR A 169 12.87 7.44 -10.97
N ILE A 170 12.25 6.54 -11.75
CA ILE A 170 12.54 5.10 -11.63
C ILE A 170 14.03 4.85 -11.85
N PHE A 171 14.60 5.42 -12.91
CA PHE A 171 16.02 5.29 -13.22
C PHE A 171 16.91 5.78 -12.07
N SER A 172 16.67 6.99 -11.55
CA SER A 172 17.42 7.56 -10.44
C SER A 172 17.37 6.67 -9.20
N VAL A 173 16.18 6.19 -8.81
CA VAL A 173 16.01 5.29 -7.66
C VAL A 173 16.78 4.00 -7.85
N THR A 174 16.70 3.38 -9.04
CA THR A 174 17.41 2.13 -9.33
C THR A 174 18.92 2.29 -9.30
N VAL A 175 19.46 3.39 -9.85
CA VAL A 175 20.90 3.66 -9.82
C VAL A 175 21.38 3.84 -8.39
N VAL A 176 20.69 4.65 -7.59
CA VAL A 176 21.03 4.88 -6.17
C VAL A 176 21.00 3.57 -5.39
N PHE A 177 19.94 2.79 -5.57
CA PHE A 177 19.76 1.51 -4.91
C PHE A 177 20.88 0.51 -5.22
N VAL A 178 21.20 0.34 -6.52
CA VAL A 178 22.29 -0.53 -6.95
C VAL A 178 23.62 -0.05 -6.38
N TRP A 179 23.88 1.26 -6.36
CA TRP A 179 25.11 1.82 -5.83
C TRP A 179 25.28 1.59 -4.32
N ILE A 180 24.18 1.69 -3.56
CA ILE A 180 24.13 1.39 -2.12
C ILE A 180 24.41 -0.09 -1.88
N ILE A 181 23.75 -0.99 -2.62
CA ILE A 181 23.96 -2.45 -2.47
C ILE A 181 25.40 -2.84 -2.81
N LEU A 182 26.02 -2.19 -3.79
CA LEU A 182 27.43 -2.43 -4.12
C LEU A 182 28.40 -1.92 -3.05
N GLY A 183 27.93 -1.22 -2.02
CA GLY A 183 28.78 -0.65 -0.96
C GLY A 183 29.74 0.43 -1.47
N LYS A 184 29.42 1.05 -2.62
CA LYS A 184 30.28 2.05 -3.29
C LYS A 184 29.94 3.49 -2.91
N VAL A 185 29.07 3.69 -1.93
CA VAL A 185 28.70 5.03 -1.44
C VAL A 185 29.71 5.47 -0.38
N ASP A 186 30.52 6.47 -0.72
CA ASP A 186 31.50 7.03 0.21
C ASP A 186 30.84 7.69 1.42
N GLY A 187 31.27 7.34 2.63
CA GLY A 187 30.75 7.91 3.88
C GLY A 187 29.30 7.51 4.21
N GLY A 188 28.78 6.44 3.61
CA GLY A 188 27.50 5.85 4.03
C GLY A 188 27.64 5.18 5.39
N SER A 189 26.84 5.61 6.37
CA SER A 189 26.82 5.00 7.70
C SER A 189 25.83 3.83 7.72
N THR A 190 26.33 2.61 7.94
CA THR A 190 25.47 1.48 8.27
C THR A 190 25.03 1.61 9.71
N PHE A 191 23.74 1.82 9.93
CA PHE A 191 23.15 1.80 11.27
C PHE A 191 22.26 0.58 11.42
N THR A 192 22.35 -0.07 12.58
CA THR A 192 21.47 -1.18 12.94
C THR A 192 20.26 -0.59 13.66
N ILE A 193 19.07 -0.85 13.14
CA ILE A 193 17.82 -0.36 13.76
C ILE A 193 17.42 -1.31 14.86
N VAL A 194 17.45 -2.61 14.57
CA VAL A 194 17.11 -3.64 15.53
C VAL A 194 18.05 -4.83 15.41
N LYS A 195 18.50 -5.36 16.55
CA LYS A 195 19.19 -6.63 16.64
C LYS A 195 18.28 -7.61 17.36
N TYR A 196 18.09 -8.77 16.75
CA TYR A 196 17.31 -9.85 17.30
C TYR A 196 18.17 -11.11 17.32
N GLN A 197 18.25 -11.78 18.46
CA GLN A 197 18.98 -13.02 18.58
C GLN A 197 18.03 -14.12 19.03
N ASN A 198 17.92 -15.16 18.20
CA ASN A 198 17.24 -16.40 18.54
C ASN A 198 18.30 -17.45 18.94
N ARG A 199 17.88 -18.52 19.61
CA ARG A 199 18.70 -19.63 20.12
C ARG A 199 19.65 -20.25 19.09
N HIS A 200 19.32 -20.14 17.79
CA HIS A 200 20.10 -20.71 16.69
C HIS A 200 20.71 -19.67 15.73
N ARG A 201 20.24 -18.42 15.71
CA ARG A 201 20.65 -17.40 14.72
C ARG A 201 20.49 -15.98 15.27
N SER A 202 21.45 -15.12 14.97
CA SER A 202 21.33 -13.66 15.15
C SER A 202 20.87 -13.02 13.84
N PHE A 203 19.81 -12.22 13.90
CA PHE A 203 19.29 -11.41 12.83
C PHE A 203 19.53 -9.93 13.16
N GLU A 204 20.10 -9.19 12.21
CA GLU A 204 20.26 -7.74 12.35
C GLU A 204 19.44 -7.08 11.24
N LEU A 205 18.57 -6.14 11.63
CA LEU A 205 17.85 -5.29 10.69
C LEU A 205 18.66 -4.01 10.48
N SER A 206 19.35 -3.94 9.35
CA SER A 206 20.12 -2.76 8.96
C SER A 206 19.20 -1.70 8.34
N GLY A 207 19.60 -0.43 8.44
CA GLY A 207 18.97 0.65 7.70
C GLY A 207 18.95 0.40 6.19
N ILE A 208 19.98 -0.29 5.66
CA ILE A 208 20.05 -0.69 4.25
C ILE A 208 18.94 -1.67 3.88
N ASP A 209 18.56 -2.59 4.77
CA ASP A 209 17.50 -3.57 4.49
C ASP A 209 16.13 -2.90 4.44
N VAL A 210 15.89 -1.93 5.33
CA VAL A 210 14.67 -1.11 5.34
C VAL A 210 14.57 -0.27 4.06
N ILE A 211 15.67 0.39 3.68
CA ILE A 211 15.79 1.10 2.40
C ILE A 211 15.50 0.14 1.24
N GLY A 212 16.13 -1.03 1.29
CA GLY A 212 15.91 -2.24 0.50
C GLY A 212 14.46 -2.46 0.12
N ASN A 213 13.71 -2.83 1.15
CA ASN A 213 12.30 -3.18 1.09
C ASN A 213 11.42 -1.99 0.63
N CYS A 214 11.68 -0.79 1.14
CA CYS A 214 10.89 0.37 0.78
C CYS A 214 11.08 0.77 -0.70
N VAL A 215 12.29 0.65 -1.26
CA VAL A 215 12.55 0.91 -2.68
C VAL A 215 11.85 -0.11 -3.57
N VAL A 216 11.88 -1.40 -3.20
CA VAL A 216 11.13 -2.45 -3.92
C VAL A 216 9.64 -2.14 -3.90
N SER A 217 9.09 -1.80 -2.72
CA SER A 217 7.69 -1.43 -2.56
C SER A 217 7.32 -0.18 -3.39
N LEU A 218 8.17 0.84 -3.39
CA LEU A 218 8.00 2.03 -4.25
C LEU A 218 8.01 1.66 -5.74
N GLY A 219 8.90 0.74 -6.15
CA GLY A 219 8.96 0.23 -7.52
C GLY A 219 7.63 -0.39 -7.97
N PHE A 220 7.02 -1.21 -7.12
CA PHE A 220 5.69 -1.77 -7.38
C PHE A 220 4.62 -0.67 -7.46
N LEU A 221 4.61 0.31 -6.56
CA LEU A 221 3.65 1.43 -6.63
C LEU A 221 3.79 2.25 -7.91
N LEU A 222 5.01 2.49 -8.39
CA LEU A 222 5.24 3.16 -9.67
C LEU A 222 4.78 2.29 -10.84
N ALA A 223 5.03 0.97 -10.78
CA ALA A 223 4.51 0.02 -11.76
C ALA A 223 2.96 0.02 -11.82
N LYS A 224 2.29 0.11 -10.66
CA LYS A 224 0.82 0.29 -10.55
C LYS A 224 0.35 1.50 -11.34
N ILE A 225 0.99 2.66 -11.11
CA ILE A 225 0.64 3.93 -11.77
C ILE A 225 0.79 3.79 -13.29
N VAL A 226 1.91 3.22 -13.76
CA VAL A 226 2.16 2.99 -15.19
C VAL A 226 1.14 2.02 -15.79
N PHE A 227 0.85 0.90 -15.11
CA PHE A 227 -0.09 -0.10 -15.58
C PHE A 227 -1.52 0.45 -15.68
N ARG A 228 -1.99 1.14 -14.63
CA ARG A 228 -3.31 1.79 -14.60
C ARG A 228 -3.46 2.78 -15.75
N ARG A 229 -2.42 3.58 -16.02
CA ARG A 229 -2.41 4.53 -17.13
C ARG A 229 -2.41 3.86 -18.50
N ARG A 230 -1.62 2.80 -18.70
CA ARG A 230 -1.65 2.01 -19.95
C ARG A 230 -3.04 1.46 -20.24
N LYS A 231 -3.76 0.99 -19.22
CA LYS A 231 -5.15 0.51 -19.35
C LYS A 231 -6.10 1.63 -19.80
N ILE A 232 -6.04 2.81 -19.17
CA ILE A 232 -6.87 3.97 -19.55
C ILE A 232 -6.61 4.39 -21.00
N LEU A 233 -5.36 4.46 -21.42
CA LEU A 233 -5.00 4.82 -22.79
C LEU A 233 -5.50 3.80 -23.81
N ARG A 234 -5.34 2.49 -23.54
CA ARG A 234 -5.86 1.42 -24.41
C ARG A 234 -7.39 1.44 -24.52
N VAL A 235 -8.09 1.80 -23.44
CA VAL A 235 -9.56 1.89 -23.42
C VAL A 235 -10.04 3.14 -24.17
N LYS A 236 -9.35 4.29 -24.05
CA LYS A 236 -9.65 5.50 -24.83
C LYS A 236 -9.56 5.27 -26.34
N THR A 237 -8.63 4.46 -26.80
CA THR A 237 -8.52 4.07 -28.22
C THR A 237 -9.69 3.19 -28.69
N LYS A 238 -10.38 2.49 -27.76
CA LYS A 238 -11.49 1.57 -28.08
C LYS A 238 -12.89 2.10 -27.81
N ARG A 239 -13.06 3.20 -27.06
CA ARG A 239 -14.39 3.70 -26.64
C ARG A 239 -14.59 5.16 -27.06
N SER A 240 -15.17 5.33 -28.25
CA SER A 240 -15.84 6.56 -28.70
C SER A 240 -17.37 6.42 -28.64
N SER A 241 -17.89 5.57 -27.75
CA SER A 241 -19.33 5.33 -27.58
C SER A 241 -19.71 5.68 -26.15
N ALA A 242 -20.70 6.56 -25.99
CA ALA A 242 -21.23 7.01 -24.71
C ALA A 242 -21.67 5.81 -23.86
N ILE A 243 -21.10 5.70 -22.66
CA ILE A 243 -21.49 4.68 -21.68
C ILE A 243 -22.33 5.37 -20.64
N VAL A 244 -23.60 5.01 -20.60
CA VAL A 244 -24.48 5.32 -19.48
C VAL A 244 -24.20 4.26 -18.41
N GLU A 245 -23.63 4.68 -17.29
CA GLU A 245 -23.36 3.82 -16.15
C GLU A 245 -24.64 3.74 -15.31
N TYR A 246 -25.25 2.56 -15.27
CA TYR A 246 -26.42 2.28 -14.45
C TYR A 246 -25.96 1.60 -13.16
N VAL A 247 -26.35 2.14 -12.01
CA VAL A 247 -26.09 1.52 -10.71
C VAL A 247 -27.33 0.72 -10.33
N ILE A 248 -27.21 -0.59 -10.27
CA ILE A 248 -28.27 -1.46 -9.76
C ILE A 248 -28.24 -1.36 -8.23
N THR A 249 -29.25 -0.72 -7.66
CA THR A 249 -29.45 -0.67 -6.21
C THR A 249 -30.50 -1.71 -5.82
N CYS A 250 -30.16 -2.62 -4.90
CA CYS A 250 -31.15 -3.43 -4.20
C CYS A 250 -31.56 -2.68 -2.94
N GLU A 251 -32.84 -2.31 -2.86
CA GLU A 251 -33.45 -1.74 -1.66
C GLU A 251 -33.79 -2.88 -0.69
N ASN A 252 -33.22 -2.84 0.53
CA ASN A 252 -33.35 -3.93 1.50
C ASN A 252 -34.49 -3.66 2.48
N SER A 253 -35.30 -4.70 2.72
CA SER A 253 -36.07 -4.87 3.93
C SER A 253 -35.16 -5.29 5.10
N GLU A 254 -35.39 -4.71 6.27
CA GLU A 254 -34.65 -4.99 7.49
C GLU A 254 -34.81 -6.46 7.90
N THR A 255 -33.70 -7.21 7.96
CA THR A 255 -33.67 -8.58 8.48
C THR A 255 -32.71 -8.71 9.65
N LYS A 256 -33.23 -9.30 10.74
CA LYS A 256 -32.55 -9.54 12.02
C LYS A 256 -31.30 -10.42 11.85
N THR A 257 -30.24 -9.97 12.50
CA THR A 257 -28.90 -10.56 12.62
C THR A 257 -28.92 -11.85 13.42
N SER A 258 -28.55 -12.97 12.80
CA SER A 258 -28.28 -14.23 13.49
C SER A 258 -27.08 -14.92 12.85
N SER A 259 -26.14 -15.31 13.71
CA SER A 259 -25.05 -16.27 13.49
C SER A 259 -23.80 -15.76 12.75
N CYS A 260 -22.95 -15.02 13.48
CA CYS A 260 -21.52 -14.78 13.14
C CYS A 260 -20.60 -15.21 14.31
N TRP A 261 -21.00 -16.21 15.09
CA TRP A 261 -20.20 -16.73 16.21
C TRP A 261 -19.14 -17.75 15.76
N VAL A 262 -19.41 -18.49 14.67
CA VAL A 262 -18.47 -19.51 14.13
C VAL A 262 -17.22 -18.86 13.51
N THR A 263 -17.35 -17.65 12.94
CA THR A 263 -16.25 -16.89 12.33
C THR A 263 -15.23 -16.40 13.35
N CYS A 264 -15.69 -15.98 14.53
CA CYS A 264 -14.81 -15.54 15.62
C CYS A 264 -14.09 -16.73 16.28
N GLY A 265 -14.72 -17.91 16.36
CA GLY A 265 -14.13 -19.08 17.01
C GLY A 265 -12.80 -19.53 16.38
N GLY A 266 -12.71 -19.60 15.05
CA GLY A 266 -11.48 -20.00 14.35
C GLY A 266 -10.33 -19.00 14.52
N LEU A 267 -10.63 -17.69 14.49
CA LEU A 267 -9.65 -16.62 14.75
C LEU A 267 -9.19 -16.63 16.20
N ILE A 268 -10.11 -16.74 17.16
CA ILE A 268 -9.77 -16.72 18.59
C ILE A 268 -8.94 -17.97 18.96
N LEU A 269 -9.30 -19.15 18.42
CA LEU A 269 -8.56 -20.38 18.66
C LEU A 269 -7.11 -20.32 18.12
N SER A 270 -6.89 -19.66 16.98
CA SER A 270 -5.53 -19.49 16.44
C SER A 270 -4.68 -18.49 17.23
N GLN A 271 -5.29 -17.66 18.10
CA GLN A 271 -4.57 -16.72 18.97
C GLN A 271 -4.15 -17.29 20.32
N ILE A 272 -4.72 -18.42 20.76
CA ILE A 272 -4.40 -19.03 22.06
C ILE A 272 -2.89 -19.27 22.24
N PRO A 273 -2.16 -19.83 21.25
CA PRO A 273 -0.71 -20.01 21.35
C PRO A 273 0.08 -18.70 21.41
N LEU A 274 -0.48 -17.62 20.84
CA LEU A 274 0.15 -16.30 20.89
C LEU A 274 0.00 -15.67 22.29
N ILE A 275 -1.12 -15.89 22.98
CA ILE A 275 -1.41 -15.30 24.29
C ILE A 275 -0.70 -16.06 25.40
N HIS A 276 -0.82 -17.39 25.41
CA HIS A 276 -0.06 -18.26 26.30
C HIS A 276 1.36 -18.41 25.75
N GLY A 277 2.19 -17.37 25.95
CA GLY A 277 3.64 -17.52 25.80
C GLY A 277 4.14 -18.67 26.69
N PRO A 278 5.37 -19.17 26.46
CA PRO A 278 5.90 -20.36 27.12
C PRO A 278 6.00 -20.12 28.64
N GLY A 279 4.90 -20.38 29.33
CA GLY A 279 4.72 -20.21 30.75
C GLY A 279 5.32 -21.41 31.44
N ARG A 280 6.61 -21.27 31.75
CA ARG A 280 7.44 -22.12 32.62
C ARG A 280 6.63 -22.80 33.72
N SER A 281 6.16 -24.02 33.48
CA SER A 281 5.75 -24.96 34.51
C SER A 281 5.94 -26.38 33.99
N GLU A 282 6.39 -27.25 34.88
CA GLU A 282 7.10 -28.50 34.62
C GLU A 282 6.21 -29.54 33.89
N GLY A 283 6.31 -29.57 32.55
CA GLY A 283 5.55 -30.47 31.68
C GLY A 283 5.84 -30.28 30.18
N ILE A 284 7.11 -30.10 29.82
CA ILE A 284 7.56 -29.57 28.51
C ILE A 284 7.05 -30.38 27.30
N ALA A 285 7.01 -31.71 27.39
CA ALA A 285 6.64 -32.57 26.25
C ALA A 285 5.13 -32.59 25.96
N ASP A 286 4.29 -32.40 26.98
CA ASP A 286 2.83 -32.40 26.81
C ASP A 286 2.30 -31.04 26.36
N SER A 287 2.99 -29.95 26.73
CA SER A 287 2.68 -28.59 26.27
C SER A 287 2.88 -28.44 24.75
N GLU A 288 4.00 -28.94 24.21
CA GLU A 288 4.31 -28.80 22.77
C GLU A 288 3.31 -29.57 21.89
N LYS A 289 2.91 -30.77 22.32
CA LYS A 289 1.87 -31.55 21.62
C LYS A 289 0.52 -30.85 21.67
N LEU A 290 0.17 -30.25 22.80
CA LEU A 290 -1.08 -29.51 22.96
C LEU A 290 -1.11 -28.28 22.04
N GLU A 291 -0.03 -27.49 21.99
CA GLU A 291 0.09 -26.33 21.11
C GLU A 291 -0.06 -26.73 19.63
N LEU A 292 0.62 -27.79 19.21
CA LEU A 292 0.52 -28.31 17.84
C LEU A 292 -0.92 -28.72 17.50
N VAL A 293 -1.60 -29.44 18.41
CA VAL A 293 -3.00 -29.86 18.23
C VAL A 293 -3.92 -28.64 18.09
N VAL A 294 -3.75 -27.64 18.94
CA VAL A 294 -4.54 -26.39 18.88
C VAL A 294 -4.30 -25.66 17.56
N CYS A 295 -3.06 -25.53 17.10
CA CYS A 295 -2.74 -24.93 15.80
C CYS A 295 -3.33 -25.70 14.62
N CYS A 296 -3.26 -27.04 14.64
CA CYS A 296 -3.85 -27.89 13.60
C CYS A 296 -5.38 -27.73 13.56
N ILE A 297 -6.05 -27.68 14.72
CA ILE A 297 -7.49 -27.45 14.79
C ILE A 297 -7.82 -26.06 14.25
N GLY A 298 -7.11 -25.02 14.69
CA GLY A 298 -7.30 -23.64 14.24
C GLY A 298 -7.12 -23.47 12.73
N LEU A 299 -6.06 -24.05 12.17
CA LEU A 299 -5.82 -24.07 10.72
C LEU A 299 -6.92 -24.83 9.99
N SER A 300 -7.32 -26.02 10.47
CA SER A 300 -8.36 -26.84 9.83
C SER A 300 -9.70 -26.10 9.80
N CYS A 301 -10.10 -25.50 10.93
CA CYS A 301 -11.31 -24.68 11.02
C CYS A 301 -11.25 -23.48 10.07
N THR A 302 -10.09 -22.81 9.99
CA THR A 302 -9.88 -21.68 9.06
C THR A 302 -10.02 -22.15 7.61
N ALA A 303 -9.35 -23.24 7.24
CA ALA A 303 -9.38 -23.77 5.88
C ALA A 303 -10.78 -24.23 5.46
N ILE A 304 -11.53 -24.89 6.33
CA ILE A 304 -12.94 -25.27 6.08
C ILE A 304 -13.78 -24.01 5.86
N PHE A 305 -13.63 -23.01 6.73
CA PHE A 305 -14.34 -21.75 6.61
C PHE A 305 -14.03 -21.04 5.29
N THR A 306 -12.76 -20.82 4.96
CA THR A 306 -12.37 -20.12 3.74
C THR A 306 -12.73 -20.91 2.48
N SER A 307 -12.62 -22.23 2.51
CA SER A 307 -12.99 -23.10 1.36
C SER A 307 -14.48 -23.03 1.05
N PHE A 308 -15.32 -22.94 2.08
CA PHE A 308 -16.76 -22.73 1.89
C PHE A 308 -17.02 -21.46 1.06
N PHE A 309 -16.34 -20.35 1.38
CA PHE A 309 -16.47 -19.10 0.61
C PHE A 309 -15.97 -19.22 -0.83
N VAL A 310 -14.87 -19.94 -1.06
CA VAL A 310 -14.30 -20.13 -2.40
C VAL A 310 -15.31 -20.76 -3.37
N VAL A 311 -16.16 -21.68 -2.89
CA VAL A 311 -17.22 -22.31 -3.71
C VAL A 311 -18.23 -21.28 -4.23
N PHE A 312 -18.47 -20.20 -3.46
CA PHE A 312 -19.42 -19.15 -3.83
C PHE A 312 -18.81 -18.00 -4.64
N TYR A 313 -17.49 -18.04 -4.92
CA TYR A 313 -16.84 -16.99 -5.70
C TYR A 313 -17.22 -17.07 -7.17
N GLN A 314 -17.58 -15.93 -7.76
CA GLN A 314 -17.83 -15.87 -9.18
C GLN A 314 -16.48 -15.94 -9.93
N ARG A 315 -16.27 -17.00 -10.72
CA ARG A 315 -14.99 -17.25 -11.44
C ARG A 315 -14.50 -16.05 -12.27
N GLN A 316 -15.41 -15.32 -12.91
CA GLN A 316 -15.06 -14.15 -13.72
C GLN A 316 -14.55 -12.98 -12.87
N LEU A 317 -15.22 -12.71 -11.75
CA LEU A 317 -14.83 -11.63 -10.83
C LEU A 317 -13.55 -11.99 -10.10
N LEU A 318 -13.40 -13.25 -9.70
CA LEU A 318 -12.18 -13.77 -9.10
C LEU A 318 -11.00 -13.68 -10.06
N LYS A 319 -11.17 -14.06 -11.33
CA LYS A 319 -10.13 -13.86 -12.37
C LYS A 319 -9.80 -12.39 -12.55
N LEU A 320 -10.79 -11.51 -12.58
CA LEU A 320 -10.57 -10.06 -12.67
C LEU A 320 -9.77 -9.54 -11.46
N LEU A 321 -10.09 -10.03 -10.26
CA LEU A 321 -9.41 -9.67 -9.02
C LEU A 321 -7.96 -10.17 -9.00
N PHE A 322 -7.71 -11.45 -9.31
CA PHE A 322 -6.35 -12.01 -9.38
C PHE A 322 -5.50 -11.36 -10.47
N THR A 323 -6.11 -10.89 -11.55
CA THR A 323 -5.42 -10.11 -12.59
C THR A 323 -5.28 -8.62 -12.24
N SER A 324 -5.88 -8.17 -11.12
CA SER A 324 -5.69 -6.82 -10.61
C SER A 324 -4.31 -6.69 -10.00
N PHE A 325 -3.62 -5.61 -10.36
CA PHE A 325 -2.32 -5.28 -9.78
C PHE A 325 -2.39 -5.15 -8.26
N ASP A 326 -3.46 -4.55 -7.74
CA ASP A 326 -3.63 -4.31 -6.31
C ASP A 326 -3.67 -5.62 -5.52
N PHE A 327 -4.46 -6.59 -5.98
CA PHE A 327 -4.54 -7.90 -5.35
C PHE A 327 -3.19 -8.60 -5.38
N ALA A 328 -2.54 -8.65 -6.55
CA ALA A 328 -1.26 -9.33 -6.71
C ALA A 328 -0.17 -8.71 -5.82
N PHE A 329 -0.15 -7.38 -5.74
CA PHE A 329 0.80 -6.64 -4.90
C PHE A 329 0.58 -6.91 -3.41
N TYR A 330 -0.64 -6.75 -2.89
CA TYR A 330 -0.90 -6.99 -1.46
C TYR A 330 -0.74 -8.46 -1.09
N SER A 331 -1.21 -9.39 -1.93
CA SER A 331 -1.05 -10.82 -1.72
C SER A 331 0.43 -11.23 -1.71
N PHE A 332 1.25 -10.66 -2.59
CA PHE A 332 2.71 -10.85 -2.58
C PHE A 332 3.35 -10.30 -1.31
N GLN A 333 3.04 -9.07 -0.90
CA GLN A 333 3.60 -8.47 0.31
C GLN A 333 3.27 -9.27 1.58
N VAL A 334 2.01 -9.69 1.72
CA VAL A 334 1.59 -10.54 2.86
C VAL A 334 2.33 -11.88 2.83
N THR A 335 2.39 -12.55 1.67
CA THR A 335 3.08 -13.86 1.56
C THR A 335 4.57 -13.75 1.89
N VAL A 336 5.28 -12.73 1.40
CA VAL A 336 6.69 -12.52 1.72
C VAL A 336 6.89 -12.22 3.21
N THR A 337 5.98 -11.44 3.80
CA THR A 337 6.00 -11.14 5.24
C THR A 337 5.82 -12.41 6.07
N ASP A 338 4.84 -13.24 5.73
CA ASP A 338 4.54 -14.50 6.43
C ASP A 338 5.70 -15.51 6.30
N VAL A 339 6.29 -15.63 5.11
CA VAL A 339 7.52 -16.42 4.92
C VAL A 339 8.68 -15.88 5.78
N GLY A 340 8.82 -14.55 5.86
CA GLY A 340 9.80 -13.90 6.72
C GLY A 340 9.61 -14.24 8.20
N VAL A 341 8.36 -14.23 8.68
CA VAL A 341 8.01 -14.63 10.06
C VAL A 341 8.33 -16.11 10.31
N CYS A 342 8.03 -17.01 9.36
CA CYS A 342 8.40 -18.42 9.44
C CYS A 342 9.93 -18.61 9.54
N ILE A 343 10.71 -17.84 8.79
CA ILE A 343 12.18 -17.85 8.88
C ILE A 343 12.67 -17.38 10.26
N LEU A 344 12.06 -16.31 10.82
CA LEU A 344 12.40 -15.82 12.16
C LEU A 344 12.10 -16.85 13.26
N TYR A 345 11.02 -17.62 13.09
CA TYR A 345 10.69 -18.76 13.96
C TYR A 345 11.48 -20.03 13.67
N SER A 346 12.50 -19.98 12.80
CA SER A 346 13.31 -21.14 12.43
C SER A 346 12.46 -22.33 11.94
N TRP A 347 11.32 -22.05 11.28
CA TRP A 347 10.39 -23.06 10.78
C TRP A 347 9.76 -23.96 11.85
N ASP A 348 9.60 -23.47 13.09
CA ASP A 348 8.79 -24.13 14.11
C ASP A 348 7.37 -24.45 13.57
N ILE A 349 7.02 -25.73 13.55
CA ILE A 349 5.80 -26.21 12.88
C ILE A 349 4.55 -25.58 13.50
N ALA A 350 4.43 -25.54 14.83
CA ALA A 350 3.25 -25.02 15.50
C ALA A 350 3.04 -23.54 15.17
N ARG A 351 4.11 -22.73 15.20
CA ARG A 351 4.05 -21.30 14.89
C ARG A 351 3.85 -21.03 13.40
N CYS A 352 4.46 -21.82 12.53
CA CYS A 352 4.26 -21.72 11.09
C CYS A 352 2.81 -22.06 10.69
N LEU A 353 2.16 -23.02 11.36
CA LEU A 353 0.74 -23.32 11.13
C LEU A 353 -0.17 -22.16 11.55
N MET A 354 0.17 -21.45 12.64
CA MET A 354 -0.52 -20.22 13.04
C MET A 354 -0.38 -19.13 11.99
N VAL A 355 0.86 -18.86 11.52
CA VAL A 355 1.12 -17.88 10.45
C VAL A 355 0.37 -18.26 9.16
N LEU A 356 0.33 -19.55 8.81
CA LEU A 356 -0.43 -20.02 7.65
C LEU A 356 -1.94 -19.78 7.80
N SER A 357 -2.50 -19.94 9.01
CA SER A 357 -3.90 -19.59 9.29
C SER A 357 -4.15 -18.10 9.04
N TRP A 358 -3.24 -17.22 9.47
CA TRP A 358 -3.34 -15.77 9.21
C TRP A 358 -3.27 -15.45 7.71
N TRP A 359 -2.37 -16.12 6.99
CA TRP A 359 -2.28 -16.00 5.54
C TRP A 359 -3.62 -16.34 4.87
N PHE A 360 -4.29 -17.43 5.27
CA PHE A 360 -5.62 -17.77 4.75
C PHE A 360 -6.68 -16.69 5.05
N TRP A 361 -6.67 -16.12 6.25
CA TRP A 361 -7.57 -15.02 6.61
C TRP A 361 -7.32 -13.76 5.78
N ALA A 362 -6.05 -13.40 5.56
CA ALA A 362 -5.69 -12.27 4.70
C ALA A 362 -6.14 -12.48 3.25
N GLN A 363 -5.89 -13.67 2.67
CA GLN A 363 -6.36 -14.02 1.32
C GLN A 363 -7.90 -14.03 1.24
N TRP A 364 -8.58 -14.50 2.29
CA TRP A 364 -10.04 -14.42 2.36
C TRP A 364 -10.52 -12.97 2.33
N VAL A 365 -9.97 -12.08 3.16
CA VAL A 365 -10.31 -10.64 3.17
C VAL A 365 -10.09 -10.03 1.78
N PHE A 366 -8.96 -10.32 1.13
CA PHE A 366 -8.68 -9.80 -0.22
C PHE A 366 -9.64 -10.34 -1.28
N THR A 367 -10.09 -11.59 -1.13
CA THR A 367 -11.02 -12.22 -2.08
C THR A 367 -12.49 -11.94 -1.82
N LEU A 368 -12.84 -11.22 -0.72
CA LEU A 368 -14.22 -10.85 -0.44
C LEU A 368 -14.86 -10.03 -1.57
N ASP A 369 -14.07 -9.23 -2.29
CA ASP A 369 -14.52 -8.48 -3.47
C ASP A 369 -14.94 -9.36 -4.65
N ALA A 370 -14.61 -10.65 -4.64
CA ALA A 370 -15.08 -11.62 -5.61
C ALA A 370 -16.49 -12.19 -5.31
N LEU A 371 -17.08 -11.89 -4.14
CA LEU A 371 -18.48 -12.25 -3.88
C LEU A 371 -19.43 -11.22 -4.50
N THR A 372 -20.43 -11.70 -5.24
CA THR A 372 -21.51 -10.86 -5.75
C THR A 372 -22.40 -10.34 -4.62
N PRO A 373 -23.06 -9.17 -4.80
CA PRO A 373 -24.02 -8.65 -3.82
C PRO A 373 -25.12 -9.67 -3.46
N SER A 374 -25.61 -10.43 -4.44
CA SER A 374 -26.61 -11.49 -4.24
C SER A 374 -26.10 -12.60 -3.33
N THR A 375 -24.87 -13.09 -3.56
CA THR A 375 -24.24 -14.10 -2.71
C THR A 375 -23.97 -13.56 -1.31
N ARG A 376 -23.48 -12.32 -1.18
CA ARG A 376 -23.27 -11.67 0.12
C ARG A 376 -24.58 -11.57 0.91
N TYR A 377 -25.69 -11.24 0.23
CA TYR A 377 -27.02 -11.21 0.83
C TYR A 377 -27.49 -12.60 1.28
N MET A 378 -27.33 -13.63 0.44
CA MET A 378 -27.66 -15.02 0.80
C MET A 378 -26.86 -15.51 2.01
N LEU A 379 -25.57 -15.17 2.09
CA LEU A 379 -24.68 -15.50 3.21
C LEU A 379 -24.87 -14.57 4.42
N LYS A 380 -25.74 -13.56 4.33
CA LYS A 380 -25.91 -12.49 5.34
C LYS A 380 -24.59 -11.81 5.73
N LEU A 381 -23.61 -11.80 4.82
CA LEU A 381 -22.29 -11.26 5.07
C LEU A 381 -22.31 -9.74 4.86
N ARG A 382 -22.20 -8.99 5.95
CA ARG A 382 -21.94 -7.54 5.88
C ARG A 382 -20.45 -7.30 5.69
N ILE A 383 -20.08 -6.40 4.79
CA ILE A 383 -18.66 -6.03 4.57
C ILE A 383 -17.99 -5.50 5.85
N ARG A 384 -18.78 -4.97 6.79
CA ARG A 384 -18.33 -4.54 8.11
C ARG A 384 -17.72 -5.68 8.94
N PHE A 385 -18.00 -6.95 8.63
CA PHE A 385 -17.38 -8.08 9.33
C PHE A 385 -15.91 -8.31 8.93
N ALA A 386 -15.49 -7.83 7.76
CA ALA A 386 -14.08 -7.93 7.37
C ALA A 386 -13.20 -6.99 8.21
N ALA A 387 -13.75 -5.87 8.70
CA ALA A 387 -12.99 -4.87 9.45
C ALA A 387 -12.46 -5.41 10.80
N PRO A 388 -13.26 -6.06 11.66
CA PRO A 388 -12.75 -6.71 12.86
C PRO A 388 -11.67 -7.76 12.57
N VAL A 389 -11.86 -8.61 11.55
CA VAL A 389 -10.87 -9.62 11.15
C VAL A 389 -9.55 -8.95 10.77
N LEU A 390 -9.61 -7.87 9.98
CA LEU A 390 -8.42 -7.10 9.61
C LEU A 390 -7.76 -6.43 10.82
N CYS A 391 -8.54 -5.86 11.74
CA CYS A 391 -8.01 -5.26 12.97
C CYS A 391 -7.31 -6.31 13.84
N ILE A 392 -7.86 -7.51 13.94
CA ILE A 392 -7.29 -8.63 14.68
C ILE A 392 -5.96 -9.06 14.05
N LEU A 393 -5.92 -9.27 12.73
CA LEU A 393 -4.68 -9.59 12.00
C LEU A 393 -3.60 -8.52 12.19
N LEU A 394 -3.98 -7.24 12.15
CA LEU A 394 -3.04 -6.13 12.38
C LEU A 394 -2.52 -6.12 13.82
N LEU A 395 -3.39 -6.36 14.80
CA LEU A 395 -3.01 -6.46 16.21
C LEU A 395 -2.07 -7.64 16.43
N ASP A 396 -2.34 -8.77 15.79
CA ASP A 396 -1.50 -9.97 15.83
C ASP A 396 -0.09 -9.72 15.27
N HIS A 397 0.01 -9.03 14.14
CA HIS A 397 1.30 -8.59 13.62
C HIS A 397 2.03 -7.67 14.62
N LEU A 398 1.32 -6.72 15.24
CA LEU A 398 1.90 -5.84 16.26
C LEU A 398 2.37 -6.62 17.49
N VAL A 399 1.62 -7.63 17.94
CA VAL A 399 1.99 -8.49 19.07
C VAL A 399 3.22 -9.34 18.72
N ILE A 400 3.31 -9.90 17.51
CA ILE A 400 4.52 -10.60 17.06
C ILE A 400 5.71 -9.66 17.05
N ILE A 401 5.57 -8.48 16.43
CA ILE A 401 6.63 -7.47 16.39
C ILE A 401 7.06 -7.12 17.82
N TYR A 402 6.09 -6.88 18.72
CA TYR A 402 6.36 -6.58 20.12
C TYR A 402 7.12 -7.71 20.82
N ARG A 403 6.66 -8.97 20.66
CA ARG A 403 7.30 -10.12 21.29
C ARG A 403 8.70 -10.39 20.77
N ILE A 404 8.90 -10.31 19.45
CA ILE A 404 10.20 -10.54 18.82
C ILE A 404 11.21 -9.47 19.25
N PHE A 405 10.81 -8.19 19.27
CA PHE A 405 11.76 -7.10 19.46
C PHE A 405 11.91 -6.61 20.89
N PHE A 406 10.86 -6.69 21.72
CA PHE A 406 10.88 -6.13 23.07
C PHE A 406 10.86 -7.19 24.18
N ASN A 407 10.48 -8.43 23.87
CA ASN A 407 10.36 -9.51 24.85
C ASN A 407 11.34 -10.66 24.59
N SER A 408 12.54 -10.34 24.09
CA SER A 408 13.59 -11.29 23.70
C SER A 408 14.12 -12.15 24.86
N GLU A 409 13.80 -11.85 26.11
CA GLU A 409 14.19 -12.66 27.27
C GLU A 409 13.36 -13.95 27.45
N THR A 410 12.31 -14.17 26.66
CA THR A 410 11.32 -15.25 26.88
C THR A 410 11.22 -16.28 25.75
N LEU A 411 12.13 -16.28 24.77
CA LEU A 411 12.07 -17.17 23.60
C LEU A 411 13.20 -18.19 23.51
#